data_AF-A0AAN0JNG6-F1
#
_entry.id   AF-A0AAN0JNG6-F1
#
_cell.length_a   1.000
_cell.length_b   1.000
_cell.length_c   1.000
_cell.angle_alpha   90.00
_cell.angle_beta   90.00
_cell.angle_gamma   90.00
#
_symmetry.space_group_name_H-M   'P 1'
#
loop_
_entity.id
_entity.type
_entity.pdbx_description
1 polymer ?
#
loop_
_entity_poly.entity_id
_entity_poly.type
_entity_poly.pdbx_seq_one_letter_code
_entity_poly.pdbx_strand_id
1 'polypeptide(L)'
;MEYFKALLLIAISLHWSSADCHNKNSSIFYNNTAVNGPINCPIARDCKGWLAAGVNKSGIYPVKPDNGTGFQVYCDMETDGGGWTVFQRRVDDSVDFYRNWADYEEGFGDLKGNYWLGLANIHRLTPTDDSS
;
A
#
# COMPACT_ATOMS: atom_id res chain seq x y z
N MET A 1 -3.81 31.87 -42.48
CA MET A 1 -4.28 30.52 -42.87
C MET A 1 -4.73 29.83 -41.59
N GLU A 2 -5.74 30.42 -40.95
CA GLU A 2 -7.17 30.09 -41.07
C GLU A 2 -7.53 28.80 -40.33
N TYR A 3 -8.04 29.03 -39.12
CA TYR A 3 -8.87 28.12 -38.35
C TYR A 3 -10.19 27.88 -39.09
N PHE A 4 -10.81 26.72 -38.81
CA PHE A 4 -12.13 26.23 -39.25
C PHE A 4 -12.19 25.51 -40.61
N LYS A 5 -12.20 24.17 -40.54
CA LYS A 5 -13.26 23.34 -41.14
C LYS A 5 -13.35 21.95 -40.49
N ALA A 6 -14.54 21.69 -39.94
CA ALA A 6 -15.21 20.42 -39.68
C ALA A 6 -14.84 19.58 -38.43
N LEU A 7 -15.77 19.60 -37.46
CA LEU A 7 -16.01 18.59 -36.42
C LEU A 7 -16.35 17.21 -37.01
N LEU A 8 -15.89 16.14 -36.32
CA LEU A 8 -16.49 14.82 -35.99
C LEU A 8 -15.29 13.83 -35.96
N LEU A 9 -14.82 13.32 -34.83
CA LEU A 9 -15.37 12.15 -34.13
C LEU A 9 -14.71 12.05 -32.74
N ILE A 10 -15.55 12.04 -31.70
CA ILE A 10 -15.47 11.21 -30.49
C ILE A 10 -14.09 10.59 -30.21
N ALA A 11 -13.23 11.29 -29.46
CA ALA A 11 -12.13 10.65 -28.75
C ALA A 11 -12.67 10.04 -27.44
N ILE A 12 -13.56 9.05 -27.56
CA ILE A 12 -13.69 8.01 -26.53
C ILE A 12 -12.59 7.01 -26.84
N SER A 13 -11.44 7.25 -26.24
CA SER A 13 -10.68 6.19 -25.61
C SER A 13 -9.98 6.83 -24.44
N LEU A 14 -10.52 6.58 -23.26
CA LEU A 14 -9.76 6.61 -22.02
C LEU A 14 -8.37 6.04 -22.30
N HIS A 15 -7.33 6.86 -22.21
CA HIS A 15 -6.03 6.35 -21.77
C HIS A 15 -5.73 6.95 -20.41
N TRP A 16 -6.67 6.75 -19.48
CA TRP A 16 -6.28 6.30 -18.16
C TRP A 16 -5.60 4.95 -18.38
N SER A 17 -4.27 4.92 -18.40
CA SER A 17 -3.57 3.69 -18.02
C SER A 17 -3.65 3.62 -16.50
N SER A 18 -4.85 3.34 -15.99
CA SER A 18 -4.93 2.56 -14.76
C SER A 18 -4.22 1.26 -15.08
N ALA A 19 -3.24 0.88 -14.27
CA ALA A 19 -2.57 -0.39 -14.39
C ALA A 19 -3.62 -1.52 -14.38
N ASP A 20 -4.04 -1.97 -15.56
CA ASP A 20 -4.89 -3.14 -15.73
C ASP A 20 -4.02 -4.38 -15.47
N CYS A 21 -3.85 -4.67 -14.20
CA CYS A 21 -3.15 -5.85 -13.70
C CYS A 21 -4.01 -7.10 -13.87
N HIS A 22 -4.30 -7.50 -15.10
CA HIS A 22 -4.98 -8.74 -15.39
C HIS A 22 -3.98 -9.89 -15.50
N ASN A 23 -3.84 -10.68 -14.43
CA ASN A 23 -3.38 -12.06 -14.56
C ASN A 23 -4.12 -12.98 -13.57
N LYS A 24 -4.83 -13.97 -14.11
CA LYS A 24 -5.77 -14.87 -13.42
C LYS A 24 -5.09 -16.10 -12.77
N ASN A 25 -3.82 -16.01 -12.37
CA ASN A 25 -3.06 -17.21 -11.95
C ASN A 25 -2.14 -17.07 -10.74
N SER A 26 -2.36 -16.08 -9.86
CA SER A 26 -1.70 -16.00 -8.54
C SER A 26 -2.72 -16.36 -7.46
N SER A 27 -2.46 -17.45 -6.73
CA SER A 27 -3.35 -18.07 -5.74
C SER A 27 -3.29 -17.43 -4.34
N ILE A 28 -2.53 -16.36 -4.17
CA ILE A 28 -2.47 -15.67 -2.88
C ILE A 28 -3.60 -14.63 -2.89
N PHE A 29 -4.44 -14.62 -1.86
CA PHE A 29 -5.43 -13.59 -1.59
C PHE A 29 -5.11 -13.00 -0.22
N TYR A 30 -4.83 -11.69 -0.13
CA TYR A 30 -4.79 -11.00 1.15
C TYR A 30 -6.23 -10.68 1.53
N ASN A 31 -6.88 -11.63 2.20
CA ASN A 31 -8.17 -11.38 2.83
C ASN A 31 -8.03 -10.19 3.80
N ASN A 32 -9.07 -9.37 3.92
CA ASN A 32 -9.12 -8.21 4.83
C ASN A 32 -8.20 -7.02 4.44
N THR A 33 -8.12 -6.70 3.14
CA THR A 33 -7.44 -5.49 2.63
C THR A 33 -8.43 -4.52 1.98
N ALA A 34 -8.08 -3.23 1.96
CA ALA A 34 -8.86 -2.18 1.31
C ALA A 34 -8.76 -2.19 -0.23
N VAL A 35 -7.99 -3.13 -0.78
CA VAL A 35 -7.89 -3.42 -2.22
C VAL A 35 -8.47 -4.81 -2.47
N ASN A 36 -9.54 -4.87 -3.26
CA ASN A 36 -10.05 -6.13 -3.79
C ASN A 36 -9.36 -6.42 -5.13
N GLY A 37 -8.33 -7.26 -5.15
CA GLY A 37 -7.66 -7.61 -6.41
C GLY A 37 -6.79 -8.88 -6.33
N PRO A 38 -6.59 -9.59 -7.45
CA PRO A 38 -5.67 -10.74 -7.51
C PRO A 38 -4.20 -10.29 -7.35
N ILE A 39 -3.39 -11.11 -6.67
CA ILE A 39 -1.99 -10.82 -6.30
C ILE A 39 -1.02 -10.96 -7.49
N ASN A 40 -1.31 -10.31 -8.60
CA ASN A 40 -0.35 -10.15 -9.68
C ASN A 40 -0.38 -8.77 -10.34
N CYS A 41 -0.86 -7.77 -9.61
CA CYS A 41 -0.45 -6.38 -9.82
C CYS A 41 0.89 -6.17 -9.11
N PRO A 42 1.83 -5.35 -9.61
CA PRO A 42 3.00 -5.03 -8.82
C PRO A 42 2.53 -4.49 -7.47
N ILE A 43 2.73 -5.28 -6.42
CA ILE A 43 2.41 -4.88 -5.06
C ILE A 43 3.28 -3.66 -4.80
N ALA A 44 2.67 -2.54 -4.43
CA ALA A 44 3.43 -1.34 -4.14
C ALA A 44 4.45 -1.63 -3.04
N ARG A 45 5.61 -0.97 -3.12
CA ARG A 45 6.66 -1.14 -2.10
C ARG A 45 6.20 -0.68 -0.72
N ASP A 46 5.32 0.31 -0.69
CA ASP A 46 4.83 1.00 0.50
C ASP A 46 3.47 1.67 0.19
N CYS A 47 2.90 2.36 1.19
CA CYS A 47 1.67 3.12 1.03
C CYS A 47 1.79 4.29 0.05
N LYS A 48 2.99 4.84 -0.16
CA LYS A 48 3.20 5.92 -1.12
C LYS A 48 3.07 5.43 -2.56
N GLY A 49 3.55 4.23 -2.84
CA GLY A 49 3.33 3.57 -4.13
C GLY A 49 1.85 3.29 -4.40
N TRP A 50 1.08 2.89 -3.38
CA TRP A 50 -0.37 2.74 -3.52
C TRP A 50 -1.08 4.07 -3.80
N LEU A 51 -0.68 5.14 -3.13
CA LEU A 51 -1.20 6.49 -3.39
C LEU A 51 -0.91 6.92 -4.84
N ALA A 52 0.31 6.70 -5.32
CA ALA A 52 0.71 7.02 -6.70
C ALA A 52 -0.08 6.22 -7.74
N ALA A 53 -0.53 5.01 -7.39
CA ALA A 53 -1.42 4.19 -8.21
C ALA A 53 -2.89 4.67 -8.19
N GLY A 54 -3.20 5.79 -7.55
CA GLY A 54 -4.54 6.39 -7.49
C GLY A 54 -5.41 5.89 -6.34
N VAL A 55 -4.86 5.12 -5.40
CA VAL A 55 -5.60 4.67 -4.22
C VAL A 55 -5.59 5.76 -3.15
N ASN A 56 -6.77 6.22 -2.73
CA ASN A 56 -6.93 7.39 -1.87
C ASN A 56 -7.80 7.14 -0.63
N LYS A 57 -7.96 5.88 -0.24
CA LYS A 57 -8.74 5.48 0.95
C LYS A 57 -7.82 4.87 1.99
N SER A 58 -7.97 5.27 3.24
CA SER A 58 -7.20 4.70 4.34
C SER A 58 -7.66 3.26 4.61
N GLY A 59 -6.74 2.38 4.98
CA GLY A 59 -7.06 0.97 5.18
C GLY A 59 -5.85 0.05 5.22
N ILE A 60 -6.09 -1.26 5.25
CA ILE A 60 -5.01 -2.26 5.26
C ILE A 60 -4.64 -2.63 3.83
N TYR A 61 -3.37 -2.57 3.50
CA TYR A 61 -2.84 -2.83 2.16
C TYR A 61 -1.70 -3.85 2.23
N PRO A 62 -1.57 -4.73 1.21
CA PRO A 62 -0.38 -5.52 1.06
C PRO A 62 0.75 -4.68 0.48
N VAL A 63 1.97 -4.85 0.99
CA VAL A 63 3.18 -4.19 0.50
C VAL A 63 4.27 -5.22 0.27
N LYS A 64 5.15 -4.95 -0.70
CA LYS A 64 6.31 -5.77 -1.00
C LYS A 64 7.52 -4.85 -1.25
N PRO A 65 8.23 -4.43 -0.18
CA PRO A 65 9.29 -3.43 -0.28
C PRO A 65 10.52 -3.91 -1.07
N ASP A 66 10.79 -5.22 -1.01
CA ASP A 66 11.97 -5.88 -1.54
C ASP A 66 11.60 -7.21 -2.25
N ASN A 67 12.61 -8.02 -2.62
CA ASN A 67 12.39 -9.31 -3.26
C ASN A 67 11.87 -10.42 -2.32
N GLY A 68 11.72 -10.14 -1.02
CA GLY A 68 11.21 -11.06 -0.02
C GLY A 68 9.69 -11.24 -0.05
N THR A 69 9.13 -11.82 1.03
CA THR A 69 7.69 -12.06 1.17
C THR A 69 6.94 -10.76 1.48
N GLY A 70 5.85 -10.48 0.76
CA GLY A 70 5.00 -9.32 1.06
C GLY A 70 4.24 -9.47 2.38
N PHE A 71 3.90 -8.36 3.00
CA PHE A 71 3.18 -8.30 4.27
C PHE A 71 2.12 -7.19 4.25
N GLN A 72 1.25 -7.15 5.26
CA GLN A 72 0.18 -6.15 5.35
C GLN A 72 0.61 -4.97 6.23
N VAL A 73 0.18 -3.77 5.85
CA VAL A 73 0.37 -2.53 6.61
C VAL A 73 -0.93 -1.74 6.63
N TYR A 74 -1.11 -0.87 7.63
CA TYR A 74 -2.13 0.16 7.55
C TYR A 74 -1.58 1.37 6.78
N CYS A 75 -2.29 1.78 5.74
CA CYS A 75 -2.02 3.00 5.01
C CYS A 75 -3.00 4.09 5.41
N ASP A 76 -2.47 5.24 5.83
CA ASP A 76 -3.22 6.48 5.90
C ASP A 76 -3.04 7.22 4.57
N MET A 77 -4.12 7.30 3.81
CA MET A 77 -4.16 7.90 2.47
C MET A 77 -4.80 9.30 2.47
N GLU A 78 -5.24 9.78 3.63
CA GLU A 78 -6.10 10.96 3.75
C GLU A 78 -5.40 12.09 4.52
N THR A 79 -4.62 11.78 5.55
CA THR A 79 -3.92 12.78 6.38
C THR A 79 -2.71 13.36 5.64
N ASP A 80 -2.58 14.69 5.65
CA ASP A 80 -1.42 15.44 5.14
C ASP A 80 -0.95 15.02 3.72
N GLY A 81 -1.92 14.76 2.83
CA GLY A 81 -1.65 14.37 1.45
C GLY A 81 -1.40 12.87 1.24
N GLY A 82 -1.47 12.06 2.30
CA GLY A 82 -1.55 10.61 2.26
C GLY A 82 -0.28 9.87 1.84
N GLY A 83 -0.40 8.54 1.78
CA GLY A 83 0.69 7.63 1.43
C GLY A 83 1.56 7.26 2.63
N TRP A 84 1.03 7.44 3.84
CA TRP A 84 1.74 7.11 5.08
C TRP A 84 1.62 5.63 5.39
N THR A 85 2.75 4.96 5.56
CA THR A 85 2.80 3.62 6.15
C THR A 85 2.84 3.76 7.66
N VAL A 86 1.73 3.42 8.33
CA VAL A 86 1.66 3.49 9.79
C VAL A 86 2.34 2.24 10.36
N PHE A 87 3.41 2.39 11.14
CA PHE A 87 4.15 1.26 11.71
C PHE A 87 3.79 0.99 13.19
N GLN A 88 3.19 1.96 13.87
CA GLN A 88 2.70 1.85 15.24
C GLN A 88 1.39 2.61 15.37
N ARG A 89 0.43 2.03 16.09
CA ARG A 89 -0.83 2.72 16.43
C ARG A 89 -1.25 2.47 17.89
N ARG A 90 -1.70 3.53 18.56
CA ARG A 90 -2.36 3.52 19.88
C ARG A 90 -3.67 4.31 19.82
N VAL A 91 -4.78 3.63 20.09
CA VAL A 91 -6.15 4.15 20.16
C VAL A 91 -6.72 3.95 21.56
N ASP A 92 -6.35 2.85 22.20
CA ASP A 92 -6.74 2.50 23.57
C ASP A 92 -5.68 1.56 24.20
N ASP A 93 -6.03 0.98 25.36
CA ASP A 93 -5.17 0.09 26.14
C ASP A 93 -5.45 -1.41 25.91
N SER A 94 -6.11 -1.78 24.79
CA SER A 94 -6.47 -3.19 24.50
C SER A 94 -5.29 -4.10 24.15
N VAL A 95 -4.11 -3.54 23.83
CA VAL A 95 -2.89 -4.30 23.54
C VAL A 95 -1.81 -3.86 24.50
N ASP A 96 -1.20 -4.83 25.18
CA ASP A 96 -0.02 -4.60 26.01
C ASP A 96 1.22 -4.34 25.14
N PHE A 97 1.92 -3.23 25.40
CA PHE A 97 3.18 -2.85 24.75
C PHE A 97 4.40 -3.14 25.62
N TYR A 98 4.24 -3.63 26.86
CA TYR A 98 5.35 -4.10 27.67
C TYR A 98 5.75 -5.52 27.25
N ARG A 99 6.48 -5.60 26.14
CA ARG A 99 6.81 -6.86 25.45
C ARG A 99 8.31 -7.15 25.41
N ASN A 100 8.66 -8.39 25.11
CA ASN A 100 10.06 -8.81 24.98
C ASN A 100 10.63 -8.41 23.60
N TRP A 101 11.94 -8.64 23.41
CA TRP A 101 12.62 -8.32 22.16
C TRP A 101 12.02 -9.03 20.93
N ALA A 102 11.74 -10.33 21.05
CA ALA A 102 11.23 -11.13 19.93
C ALA A 102 9.88 -10.60 19.43
N ASP A 103 9.00 -10.20 20.35
CA ASP A 103 7.72 -9.57 20.00
C ASP A 103 7.92 -8.26 19.21
N TYR A 104 8.88 -7.43 19.61
CA TYR A 104 9.20 -6.18 18.90
C TYR A 104 9.89 -6.41 17.55
N GLU A 105 10.62 -7.52 17.41
CA GLU A 105 11.23 -7.93 16.14
C GLU A 105 10.17 -8.41 15.14
N GLU A 106 9.26 -9.29 15.58
CA GLU A 106 8.21 -9.90 14.75
C GLU A 106 7.02 -8.95 14.49
N GLY A 107 6.61 -8.19 15.51
CA GLY A 107 5.38 -7.40 15.48
C GLY A 107 4.26 -8.02 16.33
N PHE A 108 3.32 -7.19 16.77
CA PHE A 108 2.17 -7.63 17.58
C PHE A 108 0.98 -6.67 17.46
N GLY A 109 -0.21 -7.16 17.83
CA GLY A 109 -1.46 -6.39 17.80
C GLY A 109 -2.28 -6.61 16.52
N ASP A 110 -3.20 -5.68 16.25
CA ASP A 110 -4.10 -5.72 15.08
C ASP A 110 -3.99 -4.41 14.29
N LEU A 111 -3.74 -4.50 12.98
CA LEU A 111 -3.68 -3.35 12.06
C LEU A 111 -4.97 -2.51 12.03
N LYS A 112 -6.11 -3.06 12.47
CA LYS A 112 -7.36 -2.32 12.64
C LYS A 112 -7.43 -1.49 13.93
N GLY A 113 -6.56 -1.75 14.90
CA GLY A 113 -6.56 -1.16 16.23
C GLY A 113 -5.14 -0.80 16.68
N ASN A 114 -4.74 -1.31 17.85
CA ASN A 114 -3.40 -1.09 18.38
C ASN A 114 -2.43 -2.13 17.85
N TYR A 115 -1.26 -1.69 17.38
CA TYR A 115 -0.22 -2.61 16.92
C TYR A 115 1.16 -1.99 16.87
N TRP A 116 2.14 -2.88 16.75
CA TRP A 116 3.51 -2.64 16.35
C TRP A 116 3.82 -3.53 15.13
N LEU A 117 4.27 -2.93 14.02
CA LEU A 117 4.46 -3.63 12.74
C LEU A 117 5.59 -4.69 12.77
N GLY A 118 6.53 -4.57 13.72
CA GLY A 118 7.72 -5.42 13.81
C GLY A 118 8.94 -4.76 13.17
N LEU A 119 10.08 -4.79 13.87
CA LEU A 119 11.33 -4.21 13.39
C LEU A 119 11.81 -4.87 12.10
N ALA A 120 11.59 -6.18 11.95
CA ALA A 120 11.95 -6.90 10.72
C ALA A 120 11.23 -6.33 9.49
N ASN A 121 9.96 -5.96 9.63
CA ASN A 121 9.17 -5.35 8.56
C ASN A 121 9.51 -3.87 8.35
N ILE A 122 9.73 -3.11 9.43
CA ILE A 122 10.13 -1.70 9.37
C ILE A 122 11.47 -1.55 8.66
N HIS A 123 12.45 -2.38 8.98
CA HIS A 123 13.76 -2.37 8.34
C HIS A 123 13.66 -2.57 6.82
N ARG A 124 12.76 -3.45 6.36
CA ARG A 124 12.52 -3.69 4.93
C ARG A 124 11.86 -2.50 4.22
N LEU A 125 11.10 -1.67 4.95
CA LEU A 125 10.48 -0.45 4.43
C LEU A 125 11.45 0.74 4.36
N THR A 126 12.58 0.67 5.07
CA THR A 126 13.60 1.73 5.13
C THR A 126 14.89 1.27 4.46
N PRO A 127 14.95 1.23 3.11
CA PRO A 127 16.21 0.95 2.45
C PRO A 127 17.26 1.99 2.85
N THR A 128 18.49 1.55 3.05
CA THR A 128 19.62 2.45 3.28
C THR A 128 19.84 3.29 2.02
N ASP A 129 19.84 4.62 2.18
CA ASP A 129 20.17 5.55 1.10
C ASP A 129 21.63 5.35 0.67
N ASP A 130 21.88 4.50 -0.33
CA ASP A 130 23.19 4.39 -1.00
C ASP A 130 23.25 5.21 -2.30
N SER A 131 22.29 6.12 -2.53
CA SER A 131 22.29 6.96 -3.74
C SER A 131 21.70 8.36 -3.50
N SER A 132 22.50 9.23 -2.89
CA SER A 132 22.36 10.70 -3.00
C SER A 132 23.04 11.21 -4.26
#